data_AF-A0A662UMJ0-F1
#
_entry.id   AF-A0A662UMJ0-F1
#
_cell.length_a   1.000
_cell.length_b   1.000
_cell.length_c   1.000
_cell.angle_alpha   90.00
_cell.angle_beta   90.00
_cell.angle_gamma   90.00
#
_symmetry.space_group_name_H-M   'P 1'
#
loop_
_entity.id
_entity.type
_entity.pdbx_description
1 polymer ?
#
loop_
_entity_poly.entity_id
_entity_poly.type
_entity_poly.pdbx_seq_one_letter_code
_entity_poly.pdbx_strand_id
1 'polypeptide(L)'
;KPFSVIELIRSGTLNSLVAAYLWTMIEHMKTAMIAGGTGAGKTTLLNVISLFIKPGMKIVTVEDTPELNLPHNNWVQLNTREAYLVGMRESGTTIGLFDLVKLSLRYRPDYIIVGEVRGEEAFVLFQALATGHGGLSTIHAETLDYAIKRLTSPPMNIPPTYMKLMNMFIHISRVITRVEKGLVKVRRRLTTIQEVVDADKYTTIAAWDPKTDSYKIDFSNSVHLKDIAEKRGWDLEDVIEEIYRKATVINWMLYRNIVDVWDVSRIIFNYYIDPLRTYKRALEDLERAEKGVETTTEAYSEQIVLRESSSSSSSSSGGKASEKDVEEGGE
;
A
#
# COMPACT_ATOMS: atom_id res chain seq x y z
N LYS A 1 -12.10 17.67 -2.60
CA LYS A 1 -12.46 16.23 -2.63
C LYS A 1 -11.16 15.43 -2.67
N PRO A 2 -10.97 14.42 -1.81
CA PRO A 2 -9.75 13.62 -1.80
C PRO A 2 -9.67 12.77 -3.08
N PHE A 3 -8.44 12.46 -3.51
CA PHE A 3 -8.20 11.55 -4.61
C PHE A 3 -8.60 10.12 -4.23
N SER A 4 -9.10 9.35 -5.19
CA SER A 4 -9.25 7.90 -5.04
C SER A 4 -8.02 7.13 -5.54
N VAL A 5 -7.92 5.85 -5.16
CA VAL A 5 -6.89 4.95 -5.70
C VAL A 5 -6.93 4.86 -7.22
N ILE A 6 -8.13 4.96 -7.81
CA ILE A 6 -8.33 4.89 -9.26
C ILE A 6 -7.71 6.11 -9.96
N GLU A 7 -7.78 7.29 -9.35
CA GLU A 7 -7.10 8.49 -9.88
C GLU A 7 -5.57 8.38 -9.80
N LEU A 8 -5.04 7.79 -8.72
CA LEU A 8 -3.61 7.53 -8.61
C LEU A 8 -3.14 6.51 -9.65
N ILE A 9 -3.94 5.49 -9.95
CA ILE A 9 -3.62 4.52 -11.01
C ILE A 9 -3.67 5.17 -12.39
N ARG A 10 -4.69 5.98 -12.68
CA ARG A 10 -4.82 6.71 -13.96
C ARG A 10 -3.67 7.68 -14.23
N SER A 11 -3.19 8.33 -13.19
CA SER A 11 -2.04 9.23 -13.30
C SER A 11 -0.70 8.48 -13.37
N GLY A 12 -0.73 7.16 -13.21
CA GLY A 12 0.43 6.26 -13.17
C GLY A 12 1.22 6.35 -11.86
N THR A 13 0.69 6.98 -10.81
CA THR A 13 1.40 7.11 -9.53
C THR A 13 1.72 5.75 -8.91
N LEU A 14 0.82 4.78 -9.03
CA LEU A 14 1.04 3.37 -8.74
C LEU A 14 0.18 2.50 -9.67
N ASN A 15 0.43 1.20 -9.76
CA ASN A 15 -0.45 0.28 -10.48
C ASN A 15 -1.40 -0.47 -9.53
N SER A 16 -2.32 -1.24 -10.07
CA SER A 16 -3.32 -1.99 -9.28
C SER A 16 -2.71 -3.07 -8.39
N LEU A 17 -1.61 -3.71 -8.79
CA LEU A 17 -0.92 -4.69 -7.95
C LEU A 17 -0.27 -4.05 -6.72
N VAL A 18 0.40 -2.90 -6.89
CA VAL A 18 0.94 -2.13 -5.78
C VAL A 18 -0.19 -1.65 -4.86
N ALA A 19 -1.31 -1.19 -5.43
CA ALA A 19 -2.48 -0.79 -4.65
C ALA A 19 -3.06 -1.95 -3.84
N ALA A 20 -3.20 -3.14 -4.45
CA ALA A 20 -3.74 -4.32 -3.80
C ALA A 20 -2.82 -4.90 -2.72
N TYR A 21 -1.51 -4.81 -2.93
CA TYR A 21 -0.52 -5.11 -1.89
C TYR A 21 -0.68 -4.16 -0.70
N LEU A 22 -0.73 -2.83 -0.95
CA LEU A 22 -0.94 -1.85 0.11
C LEU A 22 -2.28 -2.09 0.84
N TRP A 23 -3.34 -2.41 0.10
CA TRP A 23 -4.63 -2.80 0.68
C TRP A 23 -4.47 -3.98 1.65
N THR A 24 -3.85 -5.08 1.19
CA THR A 24 -3.61 -6.27 2.03
C THR A 24 -2.77 -5.97 3.27
N MET A 25 -1.83 -5.04 3.18
CA MET A 25 -1.03 -4.65 4.33
C MET A 25 -1.85 -3.83 5.33
N ILE A 26 -2.57 -2.80 4.88
CA ILE A 26 -3.34 -1.90 5.75
C ILE A 26 -4.54 -2.61 6.41
N GLU A 27 -5.20 -3.54 5.73
CA GLU A 27 -6.33 -4.26 6.33
C GLU A 27 -5.89 -5.19 7.49
N HIS A 28 -4.59 -5.50 7.55
CA HIS A 28 -3.93 -6.37 8.52
C HIS A 28 -3.14 -5.59 9.56
N MET A 29 -3.49 -4.32 9.78
CA MET A 29 -2.88 -3.45 10.80
C MET A 29 -1.38 -3.21 10.61
N LYS A 30 -0.87 -3.42 9.39
CA LYS A 30 0.53 -3.07 9.09
C LYS A 30 0.70 -1.56 9.09
N THR A 31 1.86 -1.14 9.56
CA THR A 31 2.21 0.26 9.73
C THR A 31 3.04 0.75 8.55
N ALA A 32 2.84 2.00 8.14
CA ALA A 32 3.52 2.55 6.96
C ALA A 32 3.94 4.00 7.13
N MET A 33 5.17 4.30 6.71
CA MET A 33 5.71 5.65 6.63
C MET A 33 5.87 6.06 5.17
N ILE A 34 5.17 7.12 4.76
CA ILE A 34 5.29 7.66 3.40
C ILE A 34 6.33 8.77 3.39
N ALA A 35 7.42 8.54 2.66
CA ALA A 35 8.53 9.46 2.52
C ALA A 35 8.52 10.15 1.14
N GLY A 36 8.88 11.43 1.11
CA GLY A 36 9.09 12.18 -0.14
C GLY A 36 9.43 13.64 0.11
N GLY A 37 9.85 14.35 -0.94
CA GLY A 37 10.04 15.80 -0.88
C GLY A 37 8.73 16.60 -0.84
N THR A 38 8.82 17.91 -0.61
CA THR A 38 7.68 18.82 -0.68
C THR A 38 6.95 18.74 -2.02
N GLY A 39 5.62 18.64 -1.99
CA GLY A 39 4.78 18.55 -3.18
C GLY A 39 4.83 17.21 -3.93
N ALA A 40 5.52 16.19 -3.39
CA ALA A 40 5.59 14.85 -3.98
C ALA A 40 4.27 14.07 -3.94
N GLY A 41 3.33 14.48 -3.07
CA GLY A 41 2.01 13.84 -2.94
C GLY A 41 1.88 12.89 -1.74
N LYS A 42 2.70 13.06 -0.69
CA LYS A 42 2.69 12.21 0.51
C LYS A 42 1.30 12.14 1.16
N THR A 43 0.70 13.27 1.49
CA THR A 43 -0.63 13.30 2.12
C THR A 43 -1.71 12.75 1.20
N THR A 44 -1.59 12.96 -0.11
CA THR A 44 -2.52 12.37 -1.09
C THR A 44 -2.46 10.86 -1.08
N LEU A 45 -1.25 10.28 -1.08
CA LEU A 45 -1.07 8.84 -0.97
C LEU A 45 -1.53 8.33 0.40
N LEU A 46 -1.23 9.06 1.48
CA LEU A 46 -1.67 8.74 2.85
C LEU A 46 -3.19 8.61 2.91
N ASN A 47 -3.91 9.60 2.36
CA ASN A 47 -5.36 9.61 2.33
C ASN A 47 -5.90 8.40 1.55
N VAL A 48 -5.33 8.11 0.37
CA VAL A 48 -5.74 6.96 -0.45
C VAL A 48 -5.50 5.62 0.25
N ILE A 49 -4.33 5.39 0.85
CA ILE A 49 -4.07 4.10 1.52
C ILE A 49 -4.89 3.95 2.80
N SER A 50 -5.27 5.06 3.44
CA SER A 50 -6.15 5.04 4.62
C SER A 50 -7.56 4.55 4.29
N LEU A 51 -7.99 4.66 3.01
CA LEU A 51 -9.25 4.07 2.53
C LEU A 51 -9.29 2.55 2.70
N PHE A 52 -8.13 1.89 2.71
CA PHE A 52 -8.02 0.45 2.89
C PHE A 52 -8.17 0.00 4.34
N ILE A 53 -8.24 0.89 5.32
CA ILE A 53 -8.55 0.49 6.70
C ILE A 53 -9.94 -0.14 6.74
N LYS A 54 -10.11 -1.24 7.48
CA LYS A 54 -11.41 -1.94 7.55
C LYS A 54 -12.49 -1.03 8.13
N PRO A 55 -13.72 -1.02 7.59
CA PRO A 55 -14.77 -0.05 7.98
C PRO A 55 -15.22 -0.14 9.46
N GLY A 56 -14.96 -1.26 10.14
CA GLY A 56 -15.25 -1.44 11.57
C GLY A 56 -14.16 -0.91 12.51
N MET A 57 -12.96 -0.61 11.99
CA MET A 57 -11.84 -0.12 12.79
C MET A 57 -12.02 1.35 13.17
N LYS A 58 -11.59 1.71 14.38
CA LYS A 58 -11.54 3.08 14.86
C LYS A 58 -10.27 3.77 14.38
N ILE A 59 -10.45 4.90 13.70
CA ILE A 59 -9.35 5.70 13.17
C ILE A 59 -9.26 7.00 13.97
N VAL A 60 -8.07 7.36 14.41
CA VAL A 60 -7.79 8.71 14.93
C VAL A 60 -6.74 9.37 14.05
N THR A 61 -7.09 10.48 13.40
CA THR A 61 -6.12 11.31 12.67
C THR A 61 -5.63 12.45 13.57
N VAL A 62 -4.34 12.76 13.48
CA VAL A 62 -3.67 13.84 14.21
C VAL A 62 -2.91 14.69 13.19
N GLU A 63 -3.36 15.93 12.98
CA GLU A 63 -2.89 16.79 11.89
C GLU A 63 -2.62 18.22 12.40
N ASP A 64 -1.67 18.94 11.80
CA ASP A 64 -1.55 20.38 12.06
C ASP A 64 -2.66 21.14 11.34
N THR A 65 -2.77 20.89 10.03
CA THR A 65 -3.86 21.36 9.20
C THR A 65 -4.64 20.14 8.73
N PRO A 66 -5.95 20.06 8.96
CA PRO A 66 -6.76 18.93 8.51
C PRO A 66 -6.75 18.84 6.98
N GLU A 67 -6.07 17.81 6.44
CA GLU A 67 -5.98 17.49 5.02
C GLU A 67 -6.66 16.16 4.68
N LEU A 68 -6.68 15.22 5.64
CA LEU A 68 -7.32 13.92 5.48
C LEU A 68 -8.85 14.04 5.47
N ASN A 69 -9.47 13.23 4.61
CA ASN A 69 -10.91 13.18 4.46
C ASN A 69 -11.30 11.73 4.17
N LEU A 70 -11.63 11.00 5.25
CA LEU A 70 -11.85 9.58 5.23
C LEU A 70 -13.35 9.26 5.13
N PRO A 71 -13.72 8.21 4.38
CA PRO A 71 -15.10 7.76 4.25
C PRO A 71 -15.59 6.90 5.42
N HIS A 72 -14.74 6.67 6.43
CA HIS A 72 -15.02 5.82 7.58
C HIS A 72 -15.90 6.53 8.59
N ASN A 73 -16.92 5.82 9.09
CA ASN A 73 -17.83 6.36 10.10
C ASN A 73 -17.16 6.48 11.49
N ASN A 74 -16.32 5.52 11.86
CA ASN A 74 -15.64 5.47 13.16
C ASN A 74 -14.31 6.23 13.13
N TRP A 75 -14.37 7.52 12.78
CA TRP A 75 -13.21 8.38 12.60
C TRP A 75 -13.28 9.59 13.54
N VAL A 76 -12.19 9.83 14.26
CA VAL A 76 -11.98 11.03 15.08
C VAL A 76 -10.83 11.84 14.47
N GLN A 77 -11.07 13.10 14.16
CA GLN A 77 -10.05 14.02 13.67
C GLN A 77 -9.61 14.96 14.80
N LEU A 78 -8.31 14.96 15.11
CA LEU A 78 -7.66 15.82 16.09
C LEU A 78 -6.73 16.78 15.36
N ASN A 79 -6.89 18.09 15.59
CA ASN A 79 -6.07 19.12 14.96
C ASN A 79 -5.34 19.95 16.02
N THR A 80 -4.11 20.38 15.70
CA THR A 80 -3.35 21.25 16.59
C THR A 80 -4.05 22.60 16.77
N ARG A 81 -3.70 23.28 17.85
CA ARG A 81 -4.21 24.62 18.14
C ARG A 81 -3.09 25.45 18.74
N GLU A 82 -2.72 26.53 18.06
CA GLU A 82 -1.80 27.50 18.62
C GLU A 82 -2.49 28.39 19.66
N ALA A 83 -1.77 28.76 20.72
CA ALA A 83 -2.21 29.84 21.59
C ALA A 83 -2.17 31.17 20.81
N TYR A 84 -3.12 32.06 21.09
CA TYR A 84 -3.17 33.37 20.46
C TYR A 84 -3.02 34.47 21.50
N LEU A 85 -2.39 35.57 21.11
CA LEU A 85 -2.24 36.74 21.97
C LEU A 85 -3.54 37.56 21.98
N VAL A 86 -4.05 37.87 23.17
CA VAL A 86 -5.11 38.86 23.36
C VAL A 86 -4.52 40.01 24.17
N GLY A 87 -4.15 41.10 23.48
CA GLY A 87 -3.36 42.19 24.06
C GLY A 87 -1.92 41.75 24.35
N MET A 88 -1.42 41.99 25.58
CA MET A 88 -0.09 41.53 26.04
C MET A 88 -0.12 40.20 26.81
N ARG A 89 -1.26 39.50 26.84
CA ARG A 89 -1.41 38.21 27.52
C ARG A 89 -1.62 37.10 26.50
N GLU A 90 -0.88 36.01 26.65
CA GLU A 90 -1.21 34.76 25.96
C GLU A 90 -2.57 34.27 26.45
N SER A 91 -3.47 34.01 25.51
CA SER A 91 -4.79 33.45 25.78
C SER A 91 -4.90 32.07 25.14
N GLY A 92 -5.15 31.07 25.97
CA GLY A 92 -5.21 29.67 25.57
C GLY A 92 -3.88 28.92 25.78
N THR A 93 -3.91 27.63 25.47
CA THR A 93 -2.76 26.72 25.58
C THR A 93 -2.49 26.14 24.20
N THR A 94 -1.22 26.18 23.78
CA THR A 94 -0.76 25.50 22.57
C THR A 94 -0.94 24.00 22.77
N ILE A 95 -1.61 23.37 21.81
CA ILE A 95 -1.80 21.92 21.76
C ILE A 95 -1.08 21.44 20.51
N GLY A 96 0.06 20.78 20.70
CA GLY A 96 0.90 20.27 19.62
C GLY A 96 0.50 18.86 19.20
N LEU A 97 1.12 18.37 18.11
CA LEU A 97 0.92 16.99 17.65
C LEU A 97 1.24 15.98 18.75
N PHE A 98 2.30 16.21 19.53
CA PHE A 98 2.69 15.35 20.64
C PHE A 98 1.57 15.12 21.65
N ASP A 99 0.89 16.20 22.06
CA ASP A 99 -0.24 16.14 23.00
C ASP A 99 -1.41 15.36 22.41
N LEU A 100 -1.67 15.57 21.12
CA LEU A 100 -2.78 14.93 20.41
C LEU A 100 -2.53 13.45 20.12
N VAL A 101 -1.30 13.04 19.81
CA VAL A 101 -0.95 11.61 19.67
C VAL A 101 -1.03 10.92 21.03
N LYS A 102 -0.66 11.58 22.13
CA LYS A 102 -0.88 11.03 23.48
C LYS A 102 -2.37 10.90 23.81
N LEU A 103 -3.16 11.91 23.44
CA LEU A 103 -4.61 11.92 23.63
C LEU A 103 -5.28 10.84 22.79
N SER A 104 -4.82 10.60 21.56
CA SER A 104 -5.41 9.64 20.63
C SER A 104 -5.45 8.23 21.24
N LEU A 105 -4.44 7.83 22.02
CA LEU A 105 -4.39 6.55 22.72
C LEU A 105 -5.58 6.33 23.67
N ARG A 106 -6.16 7.41 24.22
CA ARG A 106 -7.34 7.31 25.09
C ARG A 106 -8.62 7.01 24.33
N TYR A 107 -8.64 7.23 23.02
CA TYR A 107 -9.76 6.88 22.17
C TYR A 107 -9.84 5.38 21.87
N ARG A 108 -8.84 4.58 22.27
CA ARG A 108 -8.68 3.17 21.87
C ARG A 108 -8.78 2.99 20.35
N PRO A 109 -7.93 3.68 19.56
CA PRO A 109 -7.92 3.53 18.12
C PRO A 109 -7.47 2.11 17.74
N ASP A 110 -7.88 1.65 16.56
CA ASP A 110 -7.21 0.54 15.88
C ASP A 110 -6.08 1.08 14.99
N TYR A 111 -6.29 2.27 14.39
CA TYR A 111 -5.34 2.98 13.56
C TYR A 111 -5.12 4.42 14.03
N ILE A 112 -3.86 4.81 14.16
CA ILE A 112 -3.45 6.21 14.40
C ILE A 112 -2.75 6.74 13.17
N ILE A 113 -3.25 7.86 12.65
CA ILE A 113 -2.67 8.48 11.46
C ILE A 113 -2.13 9.85 11.86
N VAL A 114 -0.83 10.05 11.72
CA VAL A 114 -0.19 11.36 11.94
C VAL A 114 0.09 11.99 10.58
N GLY A 115 -0.44 13.19 10.31
CA GLY A 115 -0.35 13.81 8.99
C GLY A 115 1.10 13.90 8.47
N GLU A 116 2.00 14.47 9.27
CA GLU A 116 3.44 14.45 9.04
C GLU A 116 4.18 14.46 10.38
N VAL A 117 5.11 13.53 10.58
CA VAL A 117 6.00 13.58 11.75
C VAL A 117 7.19 14.50 11.45
N ARG A 118 7.44 15.43 12.37
CA ARG A 118 8.56 16.38 12.36
C ARG A 118 9.30 16.51 13.70
N GLY A 119 8.79 15.94 14.79
CA GLY A 119 9.40 15.99 16.12
C GLY A 119 8.95 14.90 17.10
N GLU A 120 8.82 15.27 18.38
CA GLU A 120 8.64 14.32 19.49
C GLU A 120 7.37 13.46 19.38
N GLU A 121 6.35 13.91 18.63
CA GLU A 121 5.15 13.12 18.34
C GLU A 121 5.47 11.80 17.64
N ALA A 122 6.58 11.73 16.90
CA ALA A 122 7.06 10.49 16.29
C ALA A 122 7.31 9.43 17.37
N PHE A 123 7.92 9.81 18.50
CA PHE A 123 8.20 8.86 19.59
C PHE A 123 6.91 8.28 20.17
N VAL A 124 5.90 9.14 20.37
CA VAL A 124 4.59 8.71 20.86
C VAL A 124 3.89 7.81 19.84
N LEU A 125 4.00 8.11 18.55
CA LEU A 125 3.47 7.24 17.50
C LEU A 125 4.13 5.86 17.57
N PHE A 126 5.46 5.76 17.63
CA PHE A 126 6.16 4.48 17.75
C PHE A 126 5.82 3.73 19.04
N GLN A 127 5.58 4.42 20.16
CA GLN A 127 5.04 3.81 21.37
C GLN A 127 3.65 3.21 21.14
N ALA A 128 2.78 3.88 20.39
CA ALA A 128 1.48 3.34 20.02
C ALA A 128 1.61 2.06 19.18
N LEU A 129 2.55 2.04 18.23
CA LEU A 129 2.83 0.86 17.41
C LEU A 129 3.32 -0.31 18.27
N ALA A 130 4.17 -0.04 19.26
CA ALA A 130 4.67 -1.04 20.20
C ALA A 130 3.55 -1.71 21.02
N THR A 131 2.45 -0.99 21.29
CA THR A 131 1.30 -1.54 22.01
C THR A 131 0.23 -2.14 21.08
N GLY A 132 0.57 -2.38 19.81
CA GLY A 132 -0.27 -3.13 18.86
C GLY A 132 -1.24 -2.29 18.03
N HIS A 133 -1.13 -0.96 18.01
CA HIS A 133 -1.93 -0.11 17.13
C HIS A 133 -1.37 -0.16 15.69
N GLY A 134 -2.27 -0.18 14.70
CA GLY A 134 -1.91 0.19 13.34
C GLY A 134 -1.52 1.67 13.28
N GLY A 135 -0.68 2.05 12.33
CA GLY A 135 -0.27 3.44 12.23
C GLY A 135 0.29 3.83 10.87
N LEU A 136 -0.09 5.03 10.45
CA LEU A 136 0.32 5.62 9.18
C LEU A 136 0.86 7.02 9.44
N SER A 137 1.91 7.39 8.74
CA SER A 137 2.41 8.76 8.79
C SER A 137 3.12 9.14 7.52
N THR A 138 3.33 10.45 7.33
CA THR A 138 4.30 10.93 6.36
C THR A 138 5.55 11.48 7.03
N ILE A 139 6.66 11.52 6.29
CA ILE A 139 7.91 12.17 6.69
C ILE A 139 8.54 12.84 5.47
N HIS A 140 9.14 14.01 5.66
CA HIS A 140 9.90 14.65 4.60
C HIS A 140 11.29 14.00 4.44
N ALA A 141 11.43 13.08 3.49
CA ALA A 141 12.72 12.46 3.17
C ALA A 141 12.75 11.94 1.72
N GLU A 142 13.84 12.21 1.00
CA GLU A 142 13.98 11.77 -0.41
C GLU A 142 14.50 10.34 -0.57
N THR A 143 15.10 9.77 0.49
CA THR A 143 15.63 8.40 0.52
C THR A 143 15.26 7.71 1.81
N LEU A 144 15.35 6.38 1.83
CA LEU A 144 15.13 5.59 3.05
C LEU A 144 16.15 5.95 4.12
N ASP A 145 17.44 5.94 3.78
CA ASP A 145 18.53 6.29 4.69
C ASP A 145 18.30 7.65 5.37
N TYR A 146 17.85 8.66 4.60
CA TYR A 146 17.54 9.96 5.17
C TYR A 146 16.29 9.94 6.07
N ALA A 147 15.26 9.15 5.74
CA ALA A 147 14.10 8.98 6.61
C ALA A 147 14.50 8.34 7.95
N ILE A 148 15.32 7.28 7.92
CA ILE A 148 15.83 6.61 9.13
C ILE A 148 16.69 7.55 9.97
N LYS A 149 17.63 8.29 9.35
CA LYS A 149 18.45 9.29 10.05
C LYS A 149 17.59 10.35 10.73
N ARG A 150 16.53 10.84 10.07
CA ARG A 150 15.61 11.82 10.67
C ARG A 150 14.84 11.24 11.86
N LEU A 151 14.34 10.01 11.73
CA LEU A 151 13.62 9.34 12.81
C LEU A 151 14.52 9.09 14.03
N THR A 152 15.77 8.69 13.81
CA THR A 152 16.70 8.35 14.89
C THR A 152 17.36 9.57 15.54
N SER A 153 17.41 10.71 14.84
CA SER A 153 18.03 11.95 15.35
C SER A 153 17.04 12.82 16.14
N PRO A 154 17.54 13.76 16.98
CA PRO A 154 16.70 14.81 17.54
C PRO A 154 15.97 15.61 16.44
N PRO A 155 14.72 16.04 16.66
CA PRO A 155 13.93 15.90 17.89
C PRO A 155 13.11 14.59 18.01
N MET A 156 13.14 13.70 17.01
CA MET A 156 12.32 12.48 17.01
C MET A 156 12.87 11.38 17.94
N ASN A 157 14.20 11.22 17.98
CA ASN A 157 14.92 10.32 18.90
C ASN A 157 14.35 8.88 18.95
N ILE A 158 13.92 8.31 17.83
CA ILE A 158 13.42 6.94 17.79
C ILE A 158 14.61 5.97 17.92
N PRO A 159 14.62 5.06 18.92
CA PRO A 159 15.65 4.04 19.01
C PRO A 159 15.67 3.16 17.75
N PRO A 160 16.84 2.80 17.19
CA PRO A 160 16.92 1.94 16.00
C PRO A 160 16.16 0.61 16.16
N THR A 161 16.14 0.05 17.38
CA THR A 161 15.39 -1.17 17.71
C THR A 161 13.88 -1.04 17.51
N TYR A 162 13.34 0.19 17.51
CA TYR A 162 11.92 0.45 17.28
C TYR A 162 11.58 0.55 15.79
N MET A 163 12.56 0.62 14.88
CA MET A 163 12.30 0.76 13.43
C MET A 163 11.41 -0.37 12.89
N LYS A 164 11.55 -1.60 13.41
CA LYS A 164 10.73 -2.75 13.02
C LYS A 164 9.23 -2.58 13.30
N LEU A 165 8.87 -1.66 14.20
CA LEU A 165 7.48 -1.31 14.48
C LEU A 165 6.83 -0.56 13.31
N MET A 166 7.64 0.12 12.47
CA MET A 166 7.20 0.67 11.19
C MET A 166 7.44 -0.39 10.11
N ASN A 167 6.41 -1.10 9.67
CA ASN A 167 6.55 -2.28 8.82
C ASN A 167 7.01 -1.92 7.40
N MET A 168 6.66 -0.74 6.90
CA MET A 168 7.09 -0.33 5.57
C MET A 168 7.41 1.15 5.45
N PHE A 169 8.34 1.45 4.54
CA PHE A 169 8.61 2.77 4.01
C PHE A 169 8.19 2.81 2.54
N ILE A 170 7.35 3.80 2.20
CA ILE A 170 6.85 4.02 0.85
C ILE A 170 7.40 5.35 0.36
N HIS A 171 8.23 5.34 -0.68
CA HIS A 171 8.77 6.57 -1.26
C HIS A 171 7.91 7.04 -2.41
N ILE A 172 7.57 8.33 -2.40
CA ILE A 172 6.90 9.01 -3.51
C ILE A 172 7.74 10.22 -3.94
N SER A 173 7.93 10.36 -5.25
CA SER A 173 8.77 11.40 -5.83
C SER A 173 8.14 12.04 -7.05
N ARG A 174 8.51 13.31 -7.30
CA ARG A 174 8.29 13.94 -8.60
C ARG A 174 9.39 13.49 -9.54
N VAL A 175 9.02 12.77 -10.58
CA VAL A 175 9.96 12.24 -11.58
C VAL A 175 9.67 12.83 -12.94
N ILE A 176 10.71 12.85 -13.76
CA ILE A 176 10.65 13.30 -15.13
C ILE A 176 10.44 12.07 -16.01
N THR A 177 9.23 11.89 -16.52
CA THR A 177 8.91 10.78 -17.43
C THR A 177 9.08 11.22 -18.87
N ARG A 178 9.78 10.41 -19.68
CA ARG A 178 9.82 10.57 -21.13
C ARG A 178 8.51 10.04 -21.69
N VAL A 179 7.72 10.92 -22.31
CA VAL A 179 6.53 10.52 -23.05
C VAL A 179 6.94 10.28 -24.51
N GLU A 180 6.22 9.41 -25.20
CA GLU A 180 6.30 9.29 -26.66
C GLU A 180 6.27 10.67 -27.33
N LYS A 181 7.07 10.85 -28.39
CA LYS A 181 7.30 12.12 -29.12
C LYS A 181 8.21 13.15 -28.41
N GLY A 182 9.02 12.72 -27.44
CA GLY A 182 10.07 13.56 -26.85
C GLY A 182 9.56 14.62 -25.86
N LEU A 183 8.26 14.60 -25.53
CA LEU A 183 7.67 15.47 -24.52
C LEU A 183 8.06 14.97 -23.13
N VAL A 184 8.65 15.86 -22.35
CA VAL A 184 9.01 15.61 -20.96
C VAL A 184 7.88 16.10 -20.07
N LYS A 185 7.34 15.24 -19.20
CA LYS A 185 6.34 15.63 -18.22
C LYS A 185 6.79 15.28 -16.81
N VAL A 186 6.56 16.20 -15.88
CA VAL A 186 6.71 15.92 -14.46
C VAL A 186 5.50 15.12 -14.01
N ARG A 187 5.75 13.98 -13.37
CA ARG A 187 4.76 13.06 -12.83
C ARG A 187 5.09 12.74 -11.39
N ARG A 188 4.08 12.33 -10.62
CA ARG A 188 4.28 11.73 -9.30
C ARG A 188 4.30 10.22 -9.46
N ARG A 189 5.32 9.56 -8.93
CA ARG A 189 5.47 8.10 -8.90
C ARG A 189 5.80 7.66 -7.50
N LEU A 190 5.16 6.61 -7.05
CA LEU A 190 5.63 5.81 -5.93
C LEU A 190 6.88 5.08 -6.43
N THR A 191 8.05 5.43 -5.92
CA THR A 191 9.31 4.92 -6.48
C THR A 191 9.68 3.57 -5.90
N THR A 192 9.45 3.38 -4.60
CA THR A 192 9.84 2.16 -3.89
C THR A 192 8.90 1.87 -2.73
N ILE A 193 8.70 0.59 -2.45
CA ILE A 193 8.16 0.08 -1.19
C ILE A 193 9.21 -0.83 -0.59
N GLN A 194 9.62 -0.52 0.64
CA GLN A 194 10.60 -1.29 1.38
C GLN A 194 10.01 -1.74 2.71
N GLU A 195 10.05 -3.04 2.98
CA GLU A 195 9.68 -3.61 4.27
C GLU A 195 10.85 -3.56 5.25
N VAL A 196 10.54 -3.34 6.52
CA VAL A 196 11.54 -3.36 7.60
C VAL A 196 11.60 -4.76 8.19
N VAL A 197 12.66 -5.49 7.85
CA VAL A 197 12.92 -6.84 8.36
C VAL A 197 13.53 -6.77 9.77
N ASP A 198 14.46 -5.82 9.94
CA ASP A 198 15.15 -5.52 11.19
C ASP A 198 15.61 -4.05 11.20
N ALA A 199 16.18 -3.56 12.29
CA ALA A 199 16.56 -2.15 12.51
C ALA A 199 17.32 -1.52 11.32
N ASP A 200 18.25 -2.26 10.73
CA ASP A 200 19.07 -1.81 9.60
C ASP A 200 18.91 -2.70 8.35
N LYS A 201 17.91 -3.58 8.35
CA LYS A 201 17.68 -4.54 7.25
C LYS A 201 16.33 -4.30 6.60
N TYR A 202 16.38 -3.96 5.31
CA TYR A 202 15.21 -3.60 4.53
C TYR A 202 15.13 -4.45 3.26
N THR A 203 13.92 -4.84 2.90
CA THR A 203 13.67 -5.60 1.67
C THR A 203 12.78 -4.80 0.73
N THR A 204 13.21 -4.60 -0.50
CA THR A 204 12.40 -3.92 -1.53
C THR A 204 11.36 -4.88 -2.09
N ILE A 205 10.08 -4.55 -1.93
CA ILE A 205 8.95 -5.34 -2.45
C ILE A 205 8.48 -4.83 -3.80
N ALA A 206 8.49 -3.51 -4.00
CA ALA A 206 8.15 -2.90 -5.27
C ALA A 206 9.14 -1.78 -5.59
N ALA A 207 9.61 -1.74 -6.84
CA ALA A 207 10.45 -0.67 -7.34
C ALA A 207 9.98 -0.23 -8.73
N TRP A 208 9.78 1.07 -8.91
CA TRP A 208 9.44 1.66 -10.19
C TRP A 208 10.66 1.73 -11.11
N ASP A 209 10.50 1.28 -12.35
CA ASP A 209 11.53 1.36 -13.39
C ASP A 209 11.27 2.59 -14.28
N PRO A 210 12.13 3.63 -14.23
CA PRO A 210 11.97 4.84 -15.05
C PRO A 210 12.05 4.61 -16.55
N LYS A 211 12.66 3.50 -17.01
CA LYS A 211 12.83 3.21 -18.44
C LYS A 211 11.52 2.76 -19.07
N THR A 212 10.75 1.97 -18.34
CA THR A 212 9.51 1.35 -18.82
C THR A 212 8.25 1.93 -18.18
N ASP A 213 8.39 2.85 -17.22
CA ASP A 213 7.30 3.40 -16.39
C ASP A 213 6.43 2.30 -15.74
N SER A 214 7.07 1.19 -15.35
CA SER A 214 6.43 0.00 -14.78
C SER A 214 7.02 -0.36 -13.42
N TYR A 215 6.48 -1.39 -12.75
CA TYR A 215 6.95 -1.84 -11.45
C TYR A 215 7.57 -3.24 -11.53
N LYS A 216 8.73 -3.40 -10.90
CA LYS A 216 9.28 -4.71 -10.52
C LYS A 216 8.79 -5.03 -9.11
N ILE A 217 8.08 -6.15 -8.97
CA ILE A 217 7.43 -6.54 -7.72
C ILE A 217 7.87 -7.95 -7.34
N ASP A 218 8.21 -8.15 -6.06
CA ASP A 218 8.59 -9.44 -5.51
C ASP A 218 7.87 -9.69 -4.17
N PHE A 219 6.68 -10.27 -4.26
CA PHE A 219 5.91 -10.64 -3.06
C PHE A 219 6.48 -11.86 -2.32
N SER A 220 7.26 -12.71 -3.00
CA SER A 220 7.85 -13.91 -2.39
C SER A 220 8.85 -13.57 -1.28
N ASN A 221 9.45 -12.39 -1.37
CA ASN A 221 10.41 -11.87 -0.42
C ASN A 221 9.78 -11.04 0.72
N SER A 222 8.46 -10.85 0.71
CA SER A 222 7.77 -10.14 1.79
C SER A 222 7.81 -10.95 3.08
N VAL A 223 8.36 -10.35 4.14
CA VAL A 223 8.33 -10.94 5.48
C VAL A 223 6.99 -10.72 6.15
N HIS A 224 6.30 -9.63 5.78
CA HIS A 224 5.02 -9.31 6.38
C HIS A 224 3.83 -10.04 5.76
N LEU A 225 3.88 -10.38 4.46
CA LEU A 225 2.89 -11.28 3.85
C LEU A 225 3.02 -12.69 4.45
N LYS A 226 4.23 -13.16 4.76
CA LYS A 226 4.45 -14.43 5.48
C LYS A 226 3.85 -14.40 6.89
N ASP A 227 4.08 -13.31 7.65
CA ASP A 227 3.44 -13.13 8.96
C ASP A 227 1.90 -13.06 8.87
N ILE A 228 1.37 -12.46 7.79
CA ILE A 228 -0.08 -12.44 7.53
C ILE A 228 -0.61 -13.85 7.24
N ALA A 229 0.11 -14.61 6.41
CA ALA A 229 -0.23 -15.99 6.06
C ALA A 229 -0.29 -16.86 7.33
N GLU A 230 0.77 -16.82 8.15
CA GLU A 230 0.84 -17.55 9.41
C GLU A 230 -0.32 -17.21 10.35
N LYS A 231 -0.61 -15.92 10.57
CA LYS A 231 -1.72 -15.48 11.44
C LYS A 231 -3.10 -15.87 10.92
N ARG A 232 -3.25 -16.11 9.62
CA ARG A 232 -4.50 -16.56 9.00
C ARG A 232 -4.60 -18.08 8.87
N GLY A 233 -3.51 -18.80 9.11
CA GLY A 233 -3.42 -20.23 8.80
C GLY A 233 -3.46 -20.49 7.29
N TRP A 234 -2.87 -19.60 6.51
CA TRP A 234 -2.77 -19.66 5.05
C TRP A 234 -1.32 -19.89 4.63
N ASP A 235 -1.12 -20.36 3.40
CA ASP A 235 0.17 -20.33 2.75
C ASP A 235 0.44 -18.94 2.13
N LEU A 236 1.70 -18.65 1.79
CA LEU A 236 2.06 -17.39 1.17
C LEU A 236 1.35 -17.22 -0.18
N GLU A 237 1.20 -18.31 -0.93
CA GLU A 237 0.50 -18.37 -2.21
C GLU A 237 -0.96 -17.93 -2.09
N ASP A 238 -1.67 -18.30 -1.02
CA ASP A 238 -3.05 -17.89 -0.78
C ASP A 238 -3.15 -16.36 -0.58
N VAL A 239 -2.22 -15.79 0.18
CA VAL A 239 -2.16 -14.33 0.40
C VAL A 239 -1.86 -13.60 -0.90
N ILE A 240 -0.95 -14.16 -1.72
CA ILE A 240 -0.62 -13.61 -3.04
C ILE A 240 -1.84 -13.70 -3.97
N GLU A 241 -2.59 -14.81 -3.97
CA GLU A 241 -3.81 -14.95 -4.75
C GLU A 241 -4.85 -13.89 -4.34
N GLU A 242 -5.00 -13.64 -3.05
CA GLU A 242 -5.90 -12.59 -2.54
C GLU A 242 -5.46 -11.18 -3.00
N ILE A 243 -4.16 -10.89 -3.07
CA ILE A 243 -3.64 -9.65 -3.67
C ILE A 243 -4.07 -9.54 -5.14
N TYR A 244 -3.96 -10.63 -5.90
CA TYR A 244 -4.40 -10.63 -7.30
C TYR A 244 -5.92 -10.42 -7.43
N ARG A 245 -6.74 -11.05 -6.57
CA ARG A 245 -8.20 -10.84 -6.56
C ARG A 245 -8.56 -9.39 -6.29
N LYS A 246 -7.90 -8.75 -5.32
CA LYS A 246 -8.07 -7.32 -5.03
C LYS A 246 -7.63 -6.45 -6.21
N ALA A 247 -6.53 -6.78 -6.88
CA ALA A 247 -6.08 -6.08 -8.08
C ALA A 247 -7.11 -6.19 -9.22
N THR A 248 -7.75 -7.35 -9.41
CA THR A 248 -8.88 -7.51 -10.35
C THR A 248 -10.03 -6.57 -10.03
N VAL A 249 -10.43 -6.47 -8.75
CA VAL A 249 -11.51 -5.55 -8.34
C VAL A 249 -11.13 -4.09 -8.60
N ILE A 250 -9.87 -3.71 -8.36
CA ILE A 250 -9.36 -2.36 -8.67
C ILE A 250 -9.37 -2.11 -10.19
N ASN A 251 -8.91 -3.06 -11.00
CA ASN A 251 -8.94 -2.97 -12.46
C ASN A 251 -10.38 -2.88 -12.98
N TRP A 252 -11.32 -3.60 -12.38
CA TRP A 252 -12.74 -3.49 -12.70
C TRP A 252 -13.29 -2.10 -12.41
N MET A 253 -12.97 -1.50 -11.27
CA MET A 253 -13.33 -0.10 -10.99
C MET A 253 -12.72 0.88 -12.01
N LEU A 254 -11.47 0.65 -12.41
CA LEU A 254 -10.79 1.45 -13.43
C LEU A 254 -11.49 1.37 -14.79
N TYR A 255 -11.82 0.15 -15.24
CA TYR A 255 -12.55 -0.15 -16.47
C TYR A 255 -13.94 0.49 -16.47
N ARG A 256 -14.68 0.37 -15.36
CA ARG A 256 -16.01 0.95 -15.18
C ARG A 256 -16.02 2.47 -14.97
N ASN A 257 -14.84 3.12 -14.97
CA ASN A 257 -14.68 4.54 -14.71
C ASN A 257 -15.27 4.98 -13.36
N ILE A 258 -15.12 4.15 -12.32
CA ILE A 258 -15.57 4.45 -10.96
C ILE A 258 -14.44 5.20 -10.26
N VAL A 259 -14.52 6.53 -10.27
CA VAL A 259 -13.43 7.42 -9.82
C VAL A 259 -13.75 8.09 -8.49
N ASP A 260 -15.01 8.33 -8.20
CA ASP A 260 -15.44 9.00 -6.98
C ASP A 260 -15.00 8.22 -5.74
N VAL A 261 -14.34 8.91 -4.80
CA VAL A 261 -13.79 8.32 -3.58
C VAL A 261 -14.85 7.55 -2.77
N TRP A 262 -16.09 8.03 -2.72
CA TRP A 262 -17.16 7.40 -1.94
C TRP A 262 -17.67 6.14 -2.62
N ASP A 263 -17.80 6.14 -3.95
CA ASP A 263 -18.17 4.95 -4.70
C ASP A 263 -17.07 3.88 -4.68
N VAL A 264 -15.80 4.30 -4.82
CA VAL A 264 -14.63 3.42 -4.66
C VAL A 264 -14.62 2.79 -3.26
N SER A 265 -14.84 3.61 -2.22
CA SER A 265 -14.84 3.14 -0.83
C SER A 265 -16.01 2.19 -0.56
N ARG A 266 -17.18 2.43 -1.15
CA ARG A 266 -18.32 1.51 -1.07
C ARG A 266 -17.97 0.14 -1.64
N ILE A 267 -17.25 0.08 -2.76
CA ILE A 267 -16.81 -1.19 -3.36
C ILE A 267 -15.77 -1.89 -2.47
N ILE A 268 -14.78 -1.17 -1.96
CA ILE A 268 -13.78 -1.71 -1.01
C ILE A 268 -14.48 -2.24 0.26
N PHE A 269 -15.45 -1.52 0.81
CA PHE A 269 -16.19 -1.95 1.99
C PHE A 269 -17.07 -3.18 1.71
N ASN A 270 -17.70 -3.25 0.53
CA ASN A 270 -18.43 -4.45 0.10
C ASN A 270 -17.51 -5.65 -0.09
N TYR A 271 -16.27 -5.44 -0.53
CA TYR A 271 -15.27 -6.50 -0.62
C TYR A 271 -14.95 -7.08 0.77
N TYR A 272 -14.89 -6.26 1.82
CA TYR A 272 -14.72 -6.76 3.19
C TYR A 272 -15.89 -7.59 3.71
N ILE A 273 -17.11 -7.32 3.23
CA ILE A 273 -18.32 -8.04 3.64
C ILE A 273 -18.42 -9.38 2.90
N ASP A 274 -18.21 -9.36 1.58
CA ASP A 274 -18.30 -10.54 0.71
C ASP A 274 -17.24 -10.44 -0.40
N PRO A 275 -16.00 -10.91 -0.13
CA PRO A 275 -14.89 -10.82 -1.07
C PRO A 275 -15.18 -11.59 -2.36
N LEU A 276 -15.71 -12.80 -2.24
CA LEU A 276 -15.96 -13.70 -3.36
C LEU A 276 -17.03 -13.14 -4.29
N ARG A 277 -18.13 -12.58 -3.76
CA ARG A 277 -19.17 -12.01 -4.60
C ARG A 277 -18.71 -10.75 -5.32
N THR A 278 -18.01 -9.86 -4.60
CA THR A 278 -17.43 -8.65 -5.22
C THR A 278 -16.43 -9.02 -6.31
N TYR A 279 -15.54 -9.98 -6.04
CA TYR A 279 -14.56 -10.48 -7.00
C TYR A 279 -15.21 -11.13 -8.22
N LYS A 280 -16.14 -12.07 -8.03
CA LYS A 280 -16.84 -12.75 -9.14
C LYS A 280 -17.55 -11.76 -10.05
N ARG A 281 -18.25 -10.78 -9.46
CA ARG A 281 -18.90 -9.71 -10.24
C ARG A 281 -17.89 -8.91 -11.05
N ALA A 282 -16.76 -8.55 -10.45
CA ALA A 282 -15.70 -7.82 -11.13
C ALA A 282 -15.11 -8.63 -12.30
N LEU A 283 -14.84 -9.91 -12.07
CA LEU A 283 -14.29 -10.83 -13.07
C LEU A 283 -15.25 -11.03 -14.24
N GLU A 284 -16.53 -11.36 -13.97
CA GLU A 284 -17.54 -11.56 -15.01
C GLU A 284 -17.72 -10.32 -15.90
N ASP A 285 -17.71 -9.12 -15.32
CA ASP A 285 -17.82 -7.87 -16.06
C ASP A 285 -16.59 -7.63 -16.95
N LEU A 286 -15.38 -7.94 -16.46
CA LEU A 286 -14.14 -7.81 -17.24
C LEU A 286 -14.08 -8.84 -18.37
N GLU A 287 -14.42 -10.10 -18.12
CA GLU A 287 -14.45 -11.15 -19.15
C GLU A 287 -15.47 -10.86 -20.27
N ARG A 288 -16.64 -10.30 -19.91
CA ARG A 288 -17.63 -9.85 -20.90
C ARG A 288 -17.11 -8.71 -21.76
N ALA A 289 -16.32 -7.81 -21.17
CA ALA A 289 -15.69 -6.73 -21.91
C ALA A 289 -14.68 -7.27 -22.93
N GLU A 290 -13.82 -8.22 -22.55
CA GLU A 290 -12.86 -8.83 -23.47
C GLU A 290 -13.52 -9.56 -24.63
N LYS A 291 -14.55 -10.37 -24.35
CA LYS A 291 -15.33 -11.08 -25.39
C LYS A 291 -16.09 -10.14 -26.31
N GLY A 292 -16.42 -8.92 -25.87
CA GLY A 292 -17.01 -7.87 -26.71
C GLY A 292 -16.00 -7.08 -27.53
N VAL A 293 -14.72 -7.11 -27.15
CA VAL A 293 -13.62 -6.38 -27.82
C VAL A 293 -12.97 -7.20 -28.94
N GLU A 294 -13.18 -8.53 -29.02
CA GLU A 294 -12.79 -9.34 -30.20
C GLU A 294 -13.45 -8.87 -31.53
N THR A 295 -14.39 -7.92 -31.49
CA THR A 295 -14.93 -7.23 -32.69
C THR A 295 -14.32 -5.86 -33.01
N THR A 296 -13.44 -5.29 -32.18
CA THR A 296 -12.73 -4.03 -32.47
C THR A 296 -11.40 -3.90 -31.71
N THR A 297 -10.32 -4.00 -32.48
CA THR A 297 -8.86 -3.88 -32.29
C THR A 297 -8.25 -3.28 -31.01
N GLU A 298 -7.25 -4.01 -30.48
CA GLU A 298 -5.98 -3.65 -29.81
C GLU A 298 -5.92 -2.38 -28.93
N ALA A 299 -6.17 -2.53 -27.61
CA ALA A 299 -5.63 -1.62 -26.58
C ALA A 299 -5.66 -2.16 -25.12
N TYR A 300 -6.26 -3.33 -24.86
CA TYR A 300 -6.59 -3.76 -23.48
C TYR A 300 -5.87 -5.01 -22.96
N SER A 301 -5.00 -5.63 -23.77
CA SER A 301 -4.46 -6.98 -23.52
C SER A 301 -3.34 -7.08 -22.47
N GLU A 302 -2.78 -5.99 -21.96
CA GLU A 302 -1.63 -6.06 -21.03
C GLU A 302 -1.98 -6.01 -19.52
N GLN A 303 -3.26 -5.93 -19.12
CA GLN A 303 -3.61 -5.71 -17.69
C GLN A 303 -4.54 -6.74 -17.05
N ILE A 304 -4.87 -7.81 -17.76
CA ILE A 304 -5.57 -8.95 -17.17
C ILE A 304 -4.51 -9.92 -16.70
N VAL A 305 -4.18 -9.90 -15.40
CA VAL A 305 -3.31 -10.91 -14.81
C VAL A 305 -4.11 -12.21 -14.67
N LEU A 306 -4.14 -12.99 -15.73
CA LEU A 306 -4.48 -14.40 -15.70
C LEU A 306 -3.19 -15.19 -15.89
N ARG A 307 -2.83 -16.01 -14.89
CA ARG A 307 -1.71 -16.95 -15.02
C ARG A 307 -2.20 -18.11 -15.87
N GLU A 308 -1.68 -18.26 -17.08
CA GLU A 308 -1.81 -19.51 -17.83
C GLU A 308 -1.21 -20.65 -16.99
N SER A 309 -1.99 -21.71 -16.83
CA SER A 309 -1.64 -22.92 -16.10
C SER A 309 -0.45 -23.62 -16.75
N SER A 310 0.66 -23.70 -16.03
CA SER A 310 1.70 -24.70 -16.28
C SER A 310 1.17 -26.08 -15.90
N SER A 311 0.47 -26.72 -16.84
CA SER A 311 0.23 -28.17 -16.84
C SER A 311 0.59 -28.73 -18.23
N SER A 312 1.89 -28.71 -18.54
CA SER A 312 2.46 -29.55 -19.58
C SER A 312 2.99 -30.84 -18.93
N SER A 313 2.14 -31.87 -18.86
CA SER A 313 2.59 -33.25 -18.68
C SER A 313 2.20 -34.06 -19.91
N SER A 314 3.15 -34.09 -20.84
CA SER A 314 3.57 -35.25 -21.64
C SER A 314 2.51 -36.25 -22.08
N SER A 315 2.12 -36.13 -23.35
CA SER A 315 1.62 -37.24 -24.16
C SER A 315 2.73 -38.28 -24.37
N SER A 316 2.58 -39.46 -23.78
CA SER A 316 3.38 -40.65 -24.12
C SER A 316 2.71 -41.41 -25.26
N SER A 317 3.21 -41.24 -26.49
CA SER A 317 2.94 -42.16 -27.61
C SER A 317 4.15 -43.06 -27.82
N GLY A 318 3.92 -44.36 -27.78
CA GLY A 318 4.96 -45.39 -27.81
C GLY A 318 5.66 -45.57 -29.17
N GLY A 319 6.86 -46.15 -29.08
CA GLY A 319 7.60 -46.77 -30.17
C GLY A 319 8.29 -48.04 -29.64
N LYS A 320 7.99 -49.17 -30.25
CA LYS A 320 8.52 -50.53 -29.97
C LYS A 320 9.91 -50.75 -30.58
N ALA A 321 10.53 -51.85 -30.10
CA ALA A 321 11.68 -52.63 -30.61
C ALA A 321 13.02 -52.25 -29.95
N SER A 322 13.89 -53.17 -29.50
CA SER A 322 14.05 -54.61 -29.77
C SER A 322 14.87 -55.30 -28.65
N GLU A 323 14.67 -56.62 -28.51
CA GLU A 323 15.45 -57.58 -27.71
C GLU A 323 16.97 -57.52 -27.93
N LYS A 324 17.75 -57.76 -26.86
CA LYS A 324 18.67 -58.91 -26.71
C LYS A 324 19.55 -58.79 -25.45
N ASP A 325 19.43 -59.82 -24.60
CA ASP A 325 20.44 -60.61 -23.86
C ASP A 325 21.76 -60.01 -23.32
N VAL A 326 22.22 -60.73 -22.28
CA VAL A 326 23.55 -60.79 -21.61
C VAL A 326 23.63 -59.99 -20.30
N GLU A 327 23.41 -60.57 -19.12
CA GLU A 327 24.22 -61.52 -18.33
C GLU A 327 25.44 -60.86 -17.62
N GLU A 328 25.61 -61.19 -16.34
CA GLU A 328 26.74 -60.89 -15.42
C GLU A 328 26.96 -59.41 -15.02
N GLY A 329 27.20 -59.02 -13.77
CA GLY A 329 27.51 -59.72 -12.53
C GLY A 329 28.14 -58.68 -11.57
N GLY A 330 28.06 -58.93 -10.26
CA GLY A 330 29.07 -58.47 -9.31
C GLY A 330 28.90 -57.11 -8.65
N GLU A 331 28.63 -57.20 -7.35
CA GLU A 331 28.87 -56.27 -6.22
C GLU A 331 27.96 -55.04 -6.03
#